data_AF-A0A8X6XCH0-F1
#
_entry.id   AF-A0A8X6XCH0-F1
#
_cell.length_a   1.000
_cell.length_b   1.000
_cell.length_c   1.000
_cell.angle_alpha   90.00
_cell.angle_beta   90.00
_cell.angle_gamma   90.00
#
_symmetry.space_group_name_H-M   'P 1'
#
loop_
_entity.id
_entity.type
_entity.pdbx_description
1 polymer ?
#
loop_
_entity_poly.entity_id
_entity_poly.type
_entity_poly.pdbx_seq_one_letter_code
_entity_poly.pdbx_strand_id
1 'polypeptide(L)'
;YQVETTCDPVIINAAMFICKTIHDSVNALTLDDEKRQIGVLICAFIRKISFGRDFEQQLGFYVEARATFSNLDAALIQLVQCVNLLAMRTRQIVKGHHTRKTSSFVKACIAYSFITIPSLMDVFSRLDLYLISGQVALLNQCLSQADAFLKSAISLIPDSPTIIEVDNKHKSTEPYLLSYINNLLSTLLIVPDHPEQEPLYLIRGLLNVIQGYSWVKVSDVKSLVYLNVLNLLSALSQESYIWSIDGVDSNDALYGSDPKFIGEINKICSTLLDEILAHMKFLGDRGTFQKQSCLALELLCHIVAHGDLSNDSLFNLAYNLWFLAHRHGHVDQKLAANCLSYIKVRAYKGGPYQELANKVQVPTQV
;
A
#
# COMPACT_ATOMS: atom_id res chain seq x y z
N TYR A 1 7.43 18.76 32.40
CA TYR A 1 6.72 17.90 31.44
C TYR A 1 5.73 17.04 32.21
N GLN A 2 4.43 17.11 31.90
CA GLN A 2 3.43 16.27 32.55
C GLN A 2 3.56 14.83 32.02
N VAL A 3 3.90 13.89 32.91
CA VAL A 3 4.16 12.49 32.53
C VAL A 3 2.84 11.72 32.39
N GLU A 4 1.85 12.02 33.23
CA GLU A 4 0.56 11.32 33.28
C GLU A 4 -0.50 11.94 32.36
N THR A 5 -1.45 11.13 31.91
CA THR A 5 -2.63 11.58 31.16
C THR A 5 -3.61 12.28 32.10
N THR A 6 -4.39 13.24 31.59
CA THR A 6 -5.40 13.95 32.39
C THR A 6 -6.80 13.81 31.79
N CYS A 7 -7.80 13.73 32.67
CA CYS A 7 -9.23 13.84 32.36
C CYS A 7 -9.88 15.02 33.11
N ASP A 8 -9.11 15.82 33.85
CA ASP A 8 -9.63 16.94 34.63
C ASP A 8 -10.12 18.06 33.69
N PRO A 9 -11.43 18.39 33.71
CA PRO A 9 -12.00 19.43 32.84
C PRO A 9 -11.34 20.80 32.98
N VAL A 10 -10.88 21.17 34.19
CA VAL A 10 -10.23 22.47 34.43
C VAL A 10 -8.88 22.51 33.71
N ILE A 11 -8.09 21.43 33.84
CA ILE A 11 -6.79 21.31 33.18
C ILE A 11 -6.98 21.27 31.66
N ILE A 12 -7.96 20.50 31.17
CA ILE A 12 -8.27 20.38 29.74
C ILE A 12 -8.67 21.73 29.16
N ASN A 13 -9.59 22.45 29.79
CA ASN A 13 -10.04 23.76 29.31
C ASN A 13 -8.93 24.80 29.33
N ALA A 14 -8.13 24.84 30.40
CA ALA A 14 -6.99 25.76 30.49
C ALA A 14 -5.92 25.44 29.42
N ALA A 15 -5.57 24.17 29.24
CA ALA A 15 -4.60 23.75 28.25
C ALA A 15 -5.12 23.94 26.81
N MET A 16 -6.41 23.70 26.56
CA MET A 16 -7.05 24.00 25.28
C MET A 16 -6.98 25.49 24.98
N PHE A 17 -7.30 26.35 25.95
CA PHE A 17 -7.21 27.80 25.80
C PHE A 17 -5.78 28.24 25.44
N ILE A 18 -4.77 27.74 26.17
CA ILE A 18 -3.36 28.04 25.90
C ILE A 18 -2.96 27.56 24.50
N CYS A 19 -3.27 26.30 24.15
CA CYS A 19 -2.94 25.74 22.83
C CYS A 19 -3.61 26.51 21.70
N LYS A 20 -4.86 26.95 21.90
CA LYS A 20 -5.59 27.80 20.97
C LYS A 20 -4.90 29.15 20.80
N THR A 21 -4.52 29.82 21.88
CA THR A 21 -3.78 31.09 21.78
C THR A 21 -2.46 30.94 21.02
N ILE A 22 -1.73 29.84 21.24
CA ILE A 22 -0.49 29.55 20.51
C ILE A 22 -0.79 29.26 19.03
N HIS A 23 -1.80 28.45 18.73
CA HIS A 23 -2.24 28.19 17.35
C HIS A 23 -2.62 29.47 16.62
N ASP A 24 -3.43 30.33 17.25
CA ASP A 24 -3.93 31.58 16.65
C ASP A 24 -2.81 32.62 16.43
N SER A 25 -1.65 32.43 17.05
CA SER A 25 -0.45 33.23 16.75
C SER A 25 0.24 32.85 15.44
N VAL A 26 -0.03 31.65 14.90
CA VAL A 26 0.53 31.18 13.63
C VAL A 26 -0.13 31.90 12.47
N ASN A 27 0.68 32.57 11.65
CA ASN A 27 0.23 33.28 10.46
C ASN A 27 1.18 33.04 9.28
N ALA A 28 0.92 33.73 8.15
CA ALA A 28 1.69 33.57 6.91
C ALA A 28 3.19 33.93 7.06
N LEU A 29 3.56 34.73 8.06
CA LEU A 29 4.93 35.16 8.33
C LEU A 29 5.64 34.25 9.35
N THR A 30 4.94 33.32 9.98
CA THR A 30 5.53 32.38 10.94
C THR A 30 6.48 31.43 10.21
N LEU A 31 7.70 31.30 10.72
CA LEU A 31 8.72 30.42 10.15
C LEU A 31 8.30 28.95 10.26
N ASP A 32 8.72 28.13 9.32
CA ASP A 32 8.33 26.71 9.29
C ASP A 32 8.84 25.95 10.52
N ASP A 33 10.00 26.31 11.07
CA ASP A 33 10.51 25.73 12.31
C ASP A 33 9.66 26.11 13.52
N GLU A 34 9.15 27.34 13.60
CA GLU A 34 8.23 27.76 14.66
C GLU A 34 6.89 27.04 14.55
N LYS A 35 6.33 26.94 13.33
CA LYS A 35 5.12 26.14 13.06
C LYS A 35 5.31 24.69 13.49
N ARG A 36 6.47 24.10 13.22
CA ARG A 36 6.81 22.74 13.63
C ARG A 36 6.85 22.61 15.16
N GLN A 37 7.48 23.54 15.87
CA GLN A 37 7.54 23.52 17.34
C GLN A 37 6.14 23.64 17.97
N ILE A 38 5.31 24.56 17.47
CA ILE A 38 3.92 24.72 17.89
C ILE A 38 3.13 23.43 17.63
N GLY A 39 3.31 22.83 16.45
CA GLY A 39 2.74 21.53 16.09
C GLY A 39 3.11 20.44 17.10
N VAL A 40 4.38 20.33 17.47
CA VAL A 40 4.84 19.33 18.46
C VAL A 40 4.16 19.52 19.83
N LEU A 41 4.01 20.77 20.29
CA LEU A 41 3.35 21.08 21.57
C LEU A 41 1.87 20.73 21.54
N ILE A 42 1.15 21.13 20.49
CA ILE A 42 -0.29 20.84 20.34
C ILE A 42 -0.51 19.33 20.20
N CYS A 43 0.33 18.62 19.44
CA CYS A 43 0.27 17.17 19.34
C CYS A 43 0.52 16.49 20.69
N ALA A 44 1.45 17.01 21.50
CA ALA A 44 1.69 16.50 22.85
C ALA A 44 0.47 16.70 23.75
N PHE A 45 -0.17 17.88 23.69
CA PHE A 45 -1.42 18.16 24.39
C PHE A 45 -2.54 17.17 24.00
N ILE A 46 -2.80 17.01 22.70
CA ILE A 46 -3.83 16.10 22.18
C ILE A 46 -3.61 14.66 22.69
N ARG A 47 -2.35 14.19 22.74
CA ARG A 47 -2.01 12.84 23.24
C ARG A 47 -2.14 12.67 24.75
N LYS A 48 -2.10 13.76 25.53
CA LYS A 48 -2.17 13.70 27.00
C LYS A 48 -3.59 13.68 27.55
N ILE A 49 -4.57 14.06 26.74
CA ILE A 49 -5.98 13.98 27.13
C ILE A 49 -6.48 12.55 26.96
N SER A 50 -6.97 11.97 28.06
CA SER A 50 -7.57 10.64 28.04
C SER A 50 -8.77 10.57 28.97
N PHE A 51 -9.94 10.28 28.41
CA PHE A 51 -11.18 9.99 29.16
C PHE A 51 -11.33 8.49 29.49
N GLY A 52 -10.23 7.73 29.42
CA GLY A 52 -10.24 6.30 29.73
C GLY A 52 -11.17 5.50 28.81
N ARG A 53 -12.24 4.93 29.39
CA ARG A 53 -13.25 4.12 28.67
C ARG A 53 -14.44 4.94 28.16
N ASP A 54 -14.51 6.24 28.46
CA ASP A 54 -15.52 7.10 27.87
C ASP A 54 -15.11 7.52 26.45
N PHE A 55 -15.38 6.62 25.50
CA PHE A 55 -15.00 6.81 24.12
C PHE A 55 -15.82 7.88 23.40
N GLU A 56 -17.07 8.10 23.82
CA GLU A 56 -17.91 9.16 23.25
C GLU A 56 -17.38 10.53 23.66
N GLN A 57 -17.02 10.71 24.94
CA GLN A 57 -16.38 11.94 25.39
C GLN A 57 -15.01 12.15 24.75
N GLN A 58 -14.22 11.08 24.57
CA GLN A 58 -12.93 11.16 23.89
C GLN A 58 -13.06 11.60 22.43
N LEU A 59 -14.05 11.05 21.69
CA LEU A 59 -14.33 11.47 20.32
C LEU A 59 -14.84 12.91 20.28
N GLY A 60 -15.69 13.30 21.23
CA GLY A 60 -16.18 14.67 21.37
C GLY A 60 -15.05 15.68 21.52
N PHE A 61 -14.05 15.37 22.35
CA PHE A 61 -12.83 16.18 22.46
C PHE A 61 -12.07 16.30 21.14
N TYR A 62 -11.92 15.20 20.38
CA TYR A 62 -11.24 15.26 19.08
C TYR A 62 -12.00 16.10 18.05
N VAL A 63 -13.34 16.08 18.08
CA VAL A 63 -14.18 16.95 17.23
C VAL A 63 -13.94 18.43 17.56
N GLU A 64 -13.90 18.79 18.84
CA GLU A 64 -13.62 20.16 19.28
C GLU A 64 -12.18 20.58 18.91
N ALA A 65 -11.20 19.70 19.11
CA ALA A 65 -9.81 19.95 18.77
C ALA A 65 -9.62 20.15 17.26
N ARG A 66 -10.30 19.37 16.41
CA ARG A 66 -10.30 19.56 14.95
C ARG A 66 -10.77 20.93 14.54
N ALA A 67 -11.86 21.41 15.14
CA ALA A 67 -12.43 22.71 14.85
C ALA A 67 -11.49 23.84 15.31
N THR A 68 -10.77 23.63 16.42
CA THR A 68 -9.86 24.60 17.00
C THR A 68 -8.53 24.71 16.24
N PHE A 69 -7.98 23.57 15.79
CA PHE A 69 -6.65 23.49 15.17
C PHE A 69 -6.72 23.23 13.65
N SER A 70 -7.75 23.75 12.97
CA SER A 70 -8.08 23.40 11.59
C SER A 70 -7.00 23.73 10.56
N ASN A 71 -6.11 24.68 10.86
CA ASN A 71 -5.12 25.21 9.92
C ASN A 71 -3.70 24.67 10.20
N LEU A 72 -3.60 23.61 11.00
CA LEU A 72 -2.34 23.02 11.42
C LEU A 72 -2.31 21.52 11.08
N ASP A 73 -1.70 21.19 9.94
CA ASP A 73 -1.61 19.81 9.43
C ASP A 73 -1.09 18.82 10.50
N ALA A 74 -0.07 19.20 11.28
CA ALA A 74 0.47 18.35 12.34
C ALA A 74 -0.61 17.92 13.36
N ALA A 75 -1.49 18.87 13.76
CA ALA A 75 -2.58 18.58 14.68
C ALA A 75 -3.65 17.69 14.02
N LEU A 76 -4.02 17.98 12.77
CA LEU A 76 -5.00 17.18 12.02
C LEU A 76 -4.51 15.73 11.81
N ILE A 77 -3.25 15.53 11.43
CA ILE A 77 -2.62 14.20 11.30
C ILE A 77 -2.68 13.47 12.64
N GLN A 78 -2.28 14.13 13.73
CA GLN A 78 -2.31 13.54 15.06
C GLN A 78 -3.73 13.16 15.50
N LEU A 79 -4.74 13.99 15.17
CA LEU A 79 -6.13 13.71 15.49
C LEU A 79 -6.66 12.49 14.72
N VAL A 80 -6.39 12.38 13.41
CA VAL A 80 -6.79 11.20 12.62
C VAL A 80 -6.15 9.93 13.21
N GLN A 81 -4.87 9.97 13.54
CA GLN A 81 -4.18 8.84 14.19
C GLN A 81 -4.81 8.48 15.55
N CYS A 82 -5.12 9.47 16.38
CA CYS A 82 -5.79 9.26 17.66
C CYS A 82 -7.19 8.65 17.51
N VAL A 83 -7.96 9.09 16.51
CA VAL A 83 -9.30 8.56 16.23
C VAL A 83 -9.24 7.14 15.67
N ASN A 84 -8.27 6.85 14.80
CA ASN A 84 -7.99 5.49 14.35
C ASN A 84 -7.62 4.57 15.52
N LEU A 85 -6.78 5.05 16.45
CA LEU A 85 -6.46 4.32 17.67
C LEU A 85 -7.69 4.11 18.56
N LEU A 86 -8.59 5.10 18.67
CA LEU A 86 -9.83 4.99 19.43
C LEU A 86 -10.77 3.91 18.85
N ALA A 87 -10.88 3.84 17.52
CA ALA A 87 -11.60 2.77 16.84
C ALA A 87 -10.98 1.40 17.12
N MET A 88 -9.65 1.28 17.04
CA MET A 88 -8.94 0.03 17.33
C MET A 88 -9.04 -0.40 18.81
N ARG A 89 -9.02 0.54 19.76
CA ARG A 89 -9.27 0.26 21.18
C ARG A 89 -10.70 -0.25 21.40
N THR A 90 -11.66 0.34 20.69
CA THR A 90 -13.05 -0.15 20.70
C THR A 90 -13.12 -1.59 20.21
N ARG A 91 -12.49 -1.90 19.07
CA ARG A 91 -12.36 -3.26 18.53
C ARG A 91 -11.76 -4.22 19.56
N GLN A 92 -10.68 -3.81 20.23
CA GLN A 92 -9.98 -4.64 21.20
C GLN A 92 -10.87 -5.03 22.39
N ILE A 93 -11.68 -4.09 22.90
CA ILE A 93 -12.61 -4.34 24.01
C ILE A 93 -13.70 -5.31 23.60
N VAL A 94 -14.28 -5.14 22.41
CA VAL A 94 -15.34 -6.03 21.90
C VAL A 94 -14.82 -7.28 21.21
N LYS A 95 -13.48 -7.45 21.13
CA LYS A 95 -12.81 -8.54 20.41
C LYS A 95 -13.32 -8.70 18.97
N GLY A 96 -13.54 -7.59 18.26
CA GLY A 96 -14.11 -7.59 16.91
C GLY A 96 -15.63 -7.82 16.82
N HIS A 97 -16.29 -8.21 17.91
CA HIS A 97 -17.73 -8.50 17.92
C HIS A 97 -18.53 -7.24 18.24
N HIS A 98 -18.75 -6.39 17.24
CA HIS A 98 -19.45 -5.12 17.44
C HIS A 98 -20.95 -5.31 17.67
N THR A 99 -21.47 -4.71 18.74
CA THR A 99 -22.90 -4.40 18.89
C THR A 99 -23.31 -3.27 17.94
N ARG A 100 -24.62 -3.06 17.76
CA ARG A 100 -25.15 -1.89 17.01
C ARG A 100 -24.55 -0.57 17.51
N LYS A 101 -24.49 -0.36 18.83
CA LYS A 101 -23.94 0.87 19.43
C LYS A 101 -22.46 1.04 19.09
N THR A 102 -21.65 0.01 19.31
CA THR A 102 -20.21 0.08 19.06
C THR A 102 -19.87 0.17 17.57
N SER A 103 -20.66 -0.45 16.70
CA SER A 103 -20.51 -0.31 15.25
C SER A 103 -20.82 1.11 14.79
N SER A 104 -21.92 1.71 15.28
CA SER A 104 -22.24 3.11 15.02
C SER A 104 -21.14 4.07 15.50
N PHE A 105 -20.58 3.81 16.68
CA PHE A 105 -19.47 4.60 17.21
C PHE A 105 -18.20 4.51 16.34
N VAL A 106 -17.79 3.30 15.94
CA VAL A 106 -16.62 3.12 15.07
C VAL A 106 -16.86 3.76 13.71
N LYS A 107 -18.07 3.66 13.14
CA LYS A 107 -18.43 4.38 11.90
C LYS A 107 -18.31 5.90 12.05
N ALA A 108 -18.63 6.46 13.21
CA ALA A 108 -18.40 7.88 13.49
C ALA A 108 -16.91 8.24 13.53
N CYS A 109 -16.06 7.39 14.12
CA CYS A 109 -14.60 7.56 14.10
C CYS A 109 -14.04 7.51 12.66
N ILE A 110 -14.51 6.56 11.87
CA ILE A 110 -14.12 6.38 10.48
C ILE A 110 -14.57 7.59 9.63
N ALA A 111 -15.81 8.05 9.81
CA ALA A 111 -16.33 9.23 9.14
C ALA A 111 -15.56 10.50 9.50
N TYR A 112 -15.21 10.68 10.78
CA TYR A 112 -14.36 11.76 11.24
C TYR A 112 -13.02 11.78 10.47
N SER A 113 -12.37 10.63 10.35
CA SER A 113 -11.10 10.51 9.62
C SER A 113 -11.28 10.86 8.15
N PHE A 114 -12.34 10.34 7.52
CA PHE A 114 -12.63 10.54 6.09
C PHE A 114 -12.87 12.02 5.73
N ILE A 115 -13.51 12.81 6.61
CA ILE A 115 -13.74 14.25 6.37
C ILE A 115 -12.55 15.13 6.77
N THR A 116 -11.59 14.58 7.54
CA THR A 116 -10.44 15.35 8.03
C THR A 116 -9.26 15.25 7.08
N ILE A 117 -9.01 14.07 6.51
CA ILE A 117 -7.88 13.84 5.59
C ILE A 117 -7.88 14.78 4.38
N PRO A 118 -9.01 15.06 3.68
CA PRO A 118 -9.03 16.01 2.57
C PRO A 118 -8.59 17.43 2.94
N SER A 119 -8.66 17.81 4.23
CA SER A 119 -8.27 19.14 4.71
C SER A 119 -6.75 19.33 4.84
N LEU A 120 -5.97 18.25 4.74
CA LEU A 120 -4.50 18.31 4.79
C LEU A 120 -3.92 18.80 3.46
N MET A 121 -2.83 19.58 3.55
CA MET A 121 -2.14 20.07 2.36
C MET A 121 -1.22 19.00 1.78
N ASP A 122 -0.47 18.32 2.63
CA ASP A 122 0.52 17.32 2.21
C ASP A 122 -0.12 16.07 1.59
N VAL A 123 0.23 15.77 0.34
CA VAL A 123 -0.28 14.60 -0.41
C VAL A 123 0.16 13.30 0.23
N PHE A 124 1.41 13.22 0.72
CA PHE A 124 1.96 12.00 1.29
C PHE A 124 1.27 11.64 2.60
N SER A 125 1.09 12.62 3.49
CA SER A 125 0.28 12.46 4.71
C SER A 125 -1.15 12.02 4.39
N ARG A 126 -1.77 12.57 3.34
CA ARG A 126 -3.11 12.13 2.91
C ARG A 126 -3.12 10.68 2.43
N LEU A 127 -2.16 10.27 1.59
CA LEU A 127 -2.02 8.90 1.12
C LEU A 127 -1.87 7.91 2.29
N ASP A 128 -0.94 8.18 3.20
CA ASP A 128 -0.68 7.34 4.38
C ASP A 128 -1.91 7.25 5.28
N LEU A 129 -2.58 8.38 5.53
CA LEU A 129 -3.78 8.41 6.37
C LEU A 129 -4.98 7.75 5.72
N TYR A 130 -5.17 7.86 4.40
CA TYR A 130 -6.25 7.13 3.72
C TYR A 130 -6.02 5.62 3.84
N LEU A 131 -4.79 5.15 3.62
CA LEU A 131 -4.47 3.71 3.68
C LEU A 131 -4.66 3.15 5.10
N ILE A 132 -4.05 3.77 6.12
CA ILE A 132 -4.16 3.27 7.50
C ILE A 132 -5.60 3.36 8.02
N SER A 133 -6.36 4.40 7.66
CA SER A 133 -7.77 4.53 8.06
C SER A 133 -8.65 3.51 7.34
N GLY A 134 -8.35 3.19 6.07
CA GLY A 134 -8.99 2.09 5.33
C GLY A 134 -8.73 0.73 5.96
N GLN A 135 -7.49 0.46 6.38
CA GLN A 135 -7.12 -0.76 7.13
C GLN A 135 -7.86 -0.85 8.47
N VAL A 136 -7.97 0.26 9.21
CA VAL A 136 -8.75 0.33 10.45
C VAL A 136 -10.22 0.07 10.20
N ALA A 137 -10.80 0.64 9.12
CA ALA A 137 -12.18 0.37 8.74
C ALA A 137 -12.41 -1.11 8.41
N LEU A 138 -11.50 -1.73 7.67
CA LEU A 138 -11.55 -3.14 7.31
C LEU A 138 -11.48 -4.04 8.55
N LEU A 139 -10.54 -3.78 9.47
CA LEU A 139 -10.41 -4.51 10.73
C LEU A 139 -11.67 -4.40 11.62
N ASN A 140 -12.44 -3.33 11.48
CA ASN A 140 -13.71 -3.11 12.19
C ASN A 140 -14.94 -3.52 11.35
N GLN A 141 -14.76 -4.34 10.31
CA GLN A 141 -15.85 -4.88 9.47
C GLN A 141 -16.71 -3.77 8.81
N CYS A 142 -16.13 -2.59 8.58
CA CYS A 142 -16.78 -1.45 7.94
C CYS A 142 -16.41 -1.40 6.45
N LEU A 143 -16.85 -2.42 5.69
CA LEU A 143 -16.40 -2.68 4.31
C LEU A 143 -16.65 -1.52 3.35
N SER A 144 -17.85 -0.92 3.38
CA SER A 144 -18.18 0.19 2.48
C SER A 144 -17.36 1.45 2.77
N GLN A 145 -17.00 1.69 4.04
CA GLN A 145 -16.10 2.77 4.38
C GLN A 145 -14.66 2.44 3.95
N ALA A 146 -14.19 1.21 4.19
CA ALA A 146 -12.86 0.78 3.77
C ALA A 146 -12.68 0.94 2.25
N ASP A 147 -13.67 0.53 1.45
CA ASP A 147 -13.69 0.72 0.01
C ASP A 147 -13.60 2.22 -0.39
N ALA A 148 -14.34 3.10 0.29
CA ALA A 148 -14.24 4.55 0.06
C ALA A 148 -12.83 5.10 0.35
N PHE A 149 -12.20 4.68 1.45
CA PHE A 149 -10.83 5.06 1.79
C PHE A 149 -9.83 4.59 0.72
N LEU A 150 -9.94 3.34 0.28
CA LEU A 150 -9.04 2.75 -0.72
C LEU A 150 -9.23 3.39 -2.10
N LYS A 151 -10.47 3.69 -2.50
CA LYS A 151 -10.76 4.47 -3.72
C LYS A 151 -10.12 5.85 -3.65
N SER A 152 -10.29 6.59 -2.54
CA SER A 152 -9.65 7.90 -2.35
C SER A 152 -8.12 7.82 -2.36
N ALA A 153 -7.54 6.79 -1.74
CA ALA A 153 -6.10 6.55 -1.78
C ALA A 153 -5.59 6.32 -3.22
N ILE A 154 -6.25 5.44 -3.98
CA ILE A 154 -5.90 5.14 -5.37
C ILE A 154 -6.01 6.40 -6.24
N SER A 155 -7.12 7.13 -6.14
CA SER A 155 -7.34 8.35 -6.93
C SER A 155 -6.38 9.49 -6.62
N LEU A 156 -5.73 9.48 -5.45
CA LEU A 156 -4.78 10.51 -5.02
C LEU A 156 -3.34 10.26 -5.51
N ILE A 157 -2.98 9.02 -5.87
CA ILE A 157 -1.61 8.67 -6.33
C ILE A 157 -1.12 9.60 -7.46
N PRO A 158 -1.91 9.93 -8.52
CA PRO A 158 -1.49 10.84 -9.59
C PRO A 158 -1.02 12.22 -9.12
N ASP A 159 -1.57 12.71 -8.00
CA ASP A 159 -1.28 14.04 -7.47
C ASP A 159 0.08 14.08 -6.73
N SER A 160 0.74 12.94 -6.58
CA SER A 160 2.04 12.85 -5.93
C SER A 160 3.13 13.49 -6.80
N PRO A 161 3.84 14.53 -6.30
CA PRO A 161 4.91 15.15 -7.07
C PRO A 161 6.00 14.12 -7.38
N THR A 162 6.62 14.18 -8.55
CA THR A 162 7.69 13.24 -8.97
C THR A 162 9.03 13.52 -8.30
N ILE A 163 9.24 14.77 -7.90
CA ILE A 163 10.46 15.27 -7.25
C ILE A 163 10.04 16.16 -6.08
N ILE A 164 10.69 15.97 -4.95
CA ILE A 164 10.57 16.83 -3.77
C ILE A 164 11.93 17.43 -3.43
N GLU A 165 11.93 18.60 -2.81
CA GLU A 165 13.14 19.22 -2.27
C GLU A 165 13.25 18.91 -0.78
N VAL A 166 14.34 18.26 -0.39
CA VAL A 166 14.64 17.93 1.02
C VAL A 166 16.08 18.35 1.28
N ASP A 167 16.28 19.24 2.25
CA ASP A 167 17.59 19.80 2.62
C ASP A 167 18.35 20.40 1.41
N ASN A 168 17.66 21.19 0.58
CA ASN A 168 18.15 21.77 -0.68
C ASN A 168 18.61 20.73 -1.72
N LYS A 169 18.15 19.48 -1.61
CA LYS A 169 18.41 18.42 -2.60
C LYS A 169 17.10 17.92 -3.20
N HIS A 170 17.06 17.88 -4.53
CA HIS A 170 15.99 17.24 -5.25
C HIS A 170 16.08 15.71 -5.12
N LYS A 171 15.04 15.09 -4.58
CA LYS A 171 14.91 13.65 -4.43
C LYS A 171 13.68 13.17 -5.20
N SER A 172 13.82 12.04 -5.89
CA SER A 172 12.68 11.36 -6.52
C SER A 172 11.77 10.76 -5.45
N THR A 173 10.46 10.82 -5.70
CA THR A 173 9.42 10.24 -4.83
C THR A 173 9.07 8.81 -5.21
N GLU A 174 9.61 8.29 -6.31
CA GLU A 174 9.37 6.92 -6.77
C GLU A 174 9.66 5.86 -5.70
N PRO A 175 10.73 5.95 -4.86
CA PRO A 175 10.96 4.98 -3.79
C PRO A 175 9.85 4.96 -2.73
N TYR A 176 9.32 6.14 -2.38
CA TYR A 176 8.18 6.25 -1.48
C TYR A 176 6.94 5.62 -2.11
N LEU A 177 6.63 5.98 -3.37
CA LEU A 177 5.47 5.45 -4.07
C LEU A 177 5.52 3.93 -4.23
N LEU A 178 6.70 3.37 -4.52
CA LEU A 178 6.90 1.92 -4.56
C LEU A 178 6.56 1.28 -3.21
N SER A 179 7.10 1.81 -2.11
CA SER A 179 6.81 1.30 -0.77
C SER A 179 5.33 1.43 -0.40
N TYR A 180 4.70 2.55 -0.74
CA TYR A 180 3.29 2.82 -0.50
C TYR A 180 2.40 1.86 -1.29
N ILE A 181 2.64 1.70 -2.59
CA ILE A 181 1.90 0.79 -3.46
C ILE A 181 2.04 -0.64 -2.97
N ASN A 182 3.22 -1.07 -2.52
CA ASN A 182 3.40 -2.43 -1.98
C ASN A 182 2.56 -2.68 -0.72
N ASN A 183 2.44 -1.67 0.16
CA ASN A 183 1.56 -1.74 1.34
C ASN A 183 0.08 -1.78 0.92
N LEU A 184 -0.30 -0.96 -0.05
CA LEU A 184 -1.65 -0.98 -0.62
C LEU A 184 -1.98 -2.34 -1.25
N LEU A 185 -1.10 -2.92 -2.08
CA LEU A 185 -1.26 -4.25 -2.67
C LEU A 185 -1.42 -5.34 -1.60
N SER A 186 -0.61 -5.27 -0.54
CA SER A 186 -0.72 -6.20 0.59
C SER A 186 -2.08 -6.09 1.29
N THR A 187 -2.63 -4.88 1.35
CA THR A 187 -3.98 -4.64 1.89
C THR A 187 -5.06 -5.18 0.95
N LEU A 188 -4.92 -4.97 -0.36
CA LEU A 188 -5.91 -5.38 -1.35
C LEU A 188 -6.11 -6.90 -1.43
N LEU A 189 -5.13 -7.72 -1.01
CA LEU A 189 -5.27 -9.18 -0.95
C LEU A 189 -6.50 -9.62 -0.15
N ILE A 190 -6.73 -8.98 1.00
CA ILE A 190 -7.79 -9.37 1.94
C ILE A 190 -9.06 -8.51 1.81
N VAL A 191 -9.07 -7.54 0.89
CA VAL A 191 -10.24 -6.69 0.66
C VAL A 191 -11.21 -7.46 -0.23
N PRO A 192 -12.48 -7.66 0.21
CA PRO A 192 -13.48 -8.27 -0.65
C PRO A 192 -13.81 -7.38 -1.84
N ASP A 193 -14.02 -8.02 -2.99
CA ASP A 193 -14.60 -7.36 -4.15
C ASP A 193 -16.05 -6.95 -3.87
N HIS A 194 -16.44 -5.81 -4.45
CA HIS A 194 -17.80 -5.31 -4.32
C HIS A 194 -18.76 -6.15 -5.20
N PRO A 195 -19.89 -6.65 -4.67
CA PRO A 195 -20.75 -7.59 -5.40
C PRO A 195 -21.38 -7.02 -6.67
N GLU A 196 -21.54 -5.70 -6.73
CA GLU A 196 -22.10 -4.98 -7.89
C GLU A 196 -21.04 -4.52 -8.90
N GLN A 197 -19.75 -4.77 -8.66
CA GLN A 197 -18.66 -4.35 -9.53
C GLN A 197 -18.00 -5.54 -10.23
N GLU A 198 -17.28 -5.25 -11.30
CA GLU A 198 -16.45 -6.26 -11.96
C GLU A 198 -15.36 -6.77 -10.99
N PRO A 199 -15.02 -8.08 -11.03
CA PRO A 199 -13.94 -8.62 -10.21
C PRO A 199 -12.64 -7.83 -10.36
N LEU A 200 -11.91 -7.72 -9.25
CA LEU A 200 -10.64 -7.01 -9.11
C LEU A 200 -10.76 -5.50 -9.38
N TYR A 201 -11.93 -4.90 -9.15
CA TYR A 201 -12.20 -3.49 -9.46
C TYR A 201 -11.14 -2.52 -8.90
N LEU A 202 -10.77 -2.64 -7.63
CA LEU A 202 -9.77 -1.76 -7.01
C LEU A 202 -8.38 -1.95 -7.62
N ILE A 203 -8.01 -3.19 -7.96
CA ILE A 203 -6.73 -3.51 -8.61
C ILE A 203 -6.70 -2.92 -10.03
N ARG A 204 -7.80 -3.05 -10.78
CA ARG A 204 -7.95 -2.42 -12.10
C ARG A 204 -7.85 -0.89 -12.00
N GLY A 205 -8.52 -0.29 -11.02
CA GLY A 205 -8.42 1.15 -10.74
C GLY A 205 -6.99 1.60 -10.43
N LEU A 206 -6.28 0.83 -9.60
CA LEU A 206 -4.88 1.08 -9.27
C LEU A 206 -3.98 0.98 -10.50
N LEU A 207 -4.15 -0.04 -11.34
CA LEU A 207 -3.37 -0.21 -12.58
C LEU A 207 -3.60 0.94 -13.58
N ASN A 208 -4.85 1.40 -13.73
CA ASN A 208 -5.16 2.55 -14.58
C ASN A 208 -4.43 3.83 -14.11
N VAL A 209 -4.41 4.05 -12.80
CA VAL A 209 -3.70 5.17 -12.19
C VAL A 209 -2.18 5.06 -12.37
N ILE A 210 -1.61 3.87 -12.14
CA ILE A 210 -0.17 3.62 -12.34
C ILE A 210 0.22 3.84 -13.80
N GLN A 211 -0.62 3.45 -14.76
CA GLN A 211 -0.36 3.63 -16.18
C GLN A 211 -0.32 5.11 -16.57
N GLY A 212 -1.20 5.93 -15.99
CA GLY A 212 -1.25 7.38 -16.22
C GLY A 212 -0.20 8.20 -15.45
N TYR A 213 0.48 7.61 -14.46
CA TYR A 213 1.49 8.32 -13.67
C TYR A 213 2.75 8.64 -14.50
N SER A 214 3.34 9.82 -14.25
CA SER A 214 4.52 10.32 -14.97
C SER A 214 5.83 9.75 -14.42
N TRP A 215 6.05 8.45 -14.62
CA TRP A 215 7.28 7.75 -14.25
C TRP A 215 8.51 8.26 -15.00
N VAL A 216 9.69 8.18 -14.37
CA VAL A 216 10.96 8.43 -15.05
C VAL A 216 11.21 7.32 -16.07
N LYS A 217 11.37 7.65 -17.36
CA LYS A 217 11.38 6.67 -18.47
C LYS A 217 12.42 5.56 -18.38
N VAL A 218 13.56 5.82 -17.74
CA VAL A 218 14.67 4.86 -17.56
C VAL A 218 14.63 4.22 -16.17
N SER A 219 13.64 4.56 -15.35
CA SER A 219 13.43 3.96 -14.02
C SER A 219 12.73 2.61 -14.16
N ASP A 220 13.19 1.66 -13.36
CA ASP A 220 12.61 0.32 -13.32
C ASP A 220 11.41 0.26 -12.36
N VAL A 221 11.10 1.35 -11.65
CA VAL A 221 10.09 1.36 -10.59
C VAL A 221 8.70 0.99 -11.11
N LYS A 222 8.30 1.48 -12.29
CA LYS A 222 7.03 1.10 -12.92
C LYS A 222 6.96 -0.42 -13.16
N SER A 223 8.04 -1.00 -13.68
CA SER A 223 8.15 -2.44 -13.94
C SER A 223 8.15 -3.25 -12.64
N LEU A 224 8.84 -2.78 -11.60
CA LEU A 224 8.82 -3.38 -10.26
C LEU A 224 7.43 -3.37 -9.65
N VAL A 225 6.65 -2.29 -9.82
CA VAL A 225 5.25 -2.24 -9.39
C VAL A 225 4.44 -3.32 -10.12
N TYR A 226 4.59 -3.46 -11.44
CA TYR A 226 3.90 -4.51 -12.19
C TYR A 226 4.29 -5.92 -11.76
N LEU A 227 5.57 -6.18 -11.47
CA LEU A 227 6.01 -7.44 -10.88
C LEU A 227 5.35 -7.71 -9.52
N ASN A 228 5.22 -6.70 -8.67
CA ASN A 228 4.55 -6.83 -7.38
C ASN A 228 3.04 -7.05 -7.53
N VAL A 229 2.40 -6.49 -8.55
CA VAL A 229 1.00 -6.81 -8.89
C VAL A 229 0.88 -8.26 -9.35
N LEU A 230 1.81 -8.79 -10.15
CA LEU A 230 1.81 -10.22 -10.52
C LEU A 230 1.91 -11.13 -9.29
N ASN A 231 2.70 -10.76 -8.27
CA ASN A 231 2.73 -11.49 -7.00
C ASN A 231 1.38 -11.48 -6.29
N LEU A 232 0.71 -10.32 -6.21
CA LEU A 232 -0.63 -10.21 -5.64
C LEU A 232 -1.64 -11.08 -6.41
N LEU A 233 -1.62 -11.02 -7.74
CA LEU A 233 -2.49 -11.82 -8.60
C LEU A 233 -2.27 -13.33 -8.42
N SER A 234 -1.02 -13.76 -8.19
CA SER A 234 -0.72 -15.14 -7.83
C SER A 234 -1.19 -15.51 -6.42
N ALA A 235 -1.27 -14.56 -5.49
CA ALA A 235 -1.83 -14.82 -4.17
C ALA A 235 -3.36 -14.93 -4.26
N LEU A 236 -4.00 -14.05 -5.04
CA LEU A 236 -5.44 -14.04 -5.30
C LEU A 236 -5.95 -15.30 -6.04
N SER A 237 -5.08 -16.00 -6.76
CA SER A 237 -5.47 -17.24 -7.46
C SER A 237 -5.51 -18.48 -6.56
N GLN A 238 -5.03 -18.39 -5.31
CA GLN A 238 -5.00 -19.52 -4.38
C GLN A 238 -6.39 -19.82 -3.81
N GLU A 239 -6.66 -21.09 -3.52
CA GLU A 239 -7.93 -21.52 -2.92
C GLU A 239 -8.17 -20.93 -1.52
N SER A 240 -7.09 -20.62 -0.80
CA SER A 240 -7.12 -19.98 0.51
C SER A 240 -5.91 -19.08 0.67
N TYR A 241 -6.10 -17.91 1.30
CA TYR A 241 -5.02 -16.97 1.55
C TYR A 241 -4.23 -17.34 2.82
N ILE A 242 -2.98 -16.89 2.86
CA ILE A 242 -2.06 -17.13 3.99
C ILE A 242 -2.61 -16.50 5.29
N TRP A 243 -3.38 -15.43 5.18
CA TRP A 243 -3.97 -14.73 6.32
C TRP A 243 -5.30 -14.07 5.93
N SER A 244 -6.16 -13.87 6.93
CA SER A 244 -7.49 -13.26 6.79
C SER A 244 -7.79 -12.36 7.98
N ILE A 245 -8.85 -11.56 7.87
CA ILE A 245 -9.39 -10.76 8.98
C ILE A 245 -10.65 -11.44 9.51
N ASP A 246 -10.69 -11.59 10.83
CA ASP A 246 -11.86 -12.14 11.52
C ASP A 246 -13.14 -11.33 11.23
N GLY A 247 -14.15 -12.02 10.69
CA GLY A 247 -15.43 -11.45 10.26
C GLY A 247 -15.40 -10.67 8.95
N VAL A 248 -14.38 -10.85 8.12
CA VAL A 248 -14.33 -10.34 6.74
C VAL A 248 -14.05 -11.50 5.79
N ASP A 249 -15.00 -11.75 4.89
CA ASP A 249 -14.83 -12.75 3.83
C ASP A 249 -14.03 -12.14 2.68
N SER A 250 -12.75 -12.50 2.56
CA SER A 250 -11.88 -12.06 1.47
C SER A 250 -12.16 -12.81 0.16
N ASN A 251 -11.48 -12.43 -0.93
CA ASN A 251 -11.74 -12.98 -2.26
C ASN A 251 -11.51 -14.50 -2.39
N ASP A 252 -10.72 -15.13 -1.52
CA ASP A 252 -10.60 -16.59 -1.44
C ASP A 252 -11.89 -17.25 -0.92
N ALA A 253 -12.58 -16.63 0.03
CA ALA A 253 -13.90 -17.08 0.47
C ALA A 253 -15.00 -16.79 -0.56
N LEU A 254 -14.90 -15.68 -1.30
CA LEU A 254 -15.90 -15.27 -2.28
C LEU A 254 -15.80 -16.03 -3.61
N TYR A 255 -14.58 -16.23 -4.11
CA TYR A 255 -14.32 -16.84 -5.42
C TYR A 255 -13.51 -18.14 -5.29
N GLY A 256 -12.61 -18.22 -4.32
CA GLY A 256 -11.58 -19.26 -4.26
C GLY A 256 -10.79 -19.31 -5.57
N SER A 257 -10.57 -20.51 -6.09
CA SER A 257 -9.96 -20.72 -7.41
C SER A 257 -11.01 -20.96 -8.51
N ASP A 258 -12.16 -20.28 -8.47
CA ASP A 258 -13.18 -20.39 -9.51
C ASP A 258 -12.59 -20.09 -10.91
N PRO A 259 -12.81 -20.96 -11.92
CA PRO A 259 -12.21 -20.80 -13.23
C PRO A 259 -12.51 -19.47 -13.93
N LYS A 260 -13.66 -18.84 -13.67
CA LYS A 260 -13.98 -17.53 -14.26
C LYS A 260 -13.17 -16.43 -13.61
N PHE A 261 -13.00 -16.48 -12.28
CA PHE A 261 -12.18 -15.53 -11.54
C PHE A 261 -10.69 -15.66 -11.93
N ILE A 262 -10.18 -16.89 -12.03
CA ILE A 262 -8.84 -17.17 -12.57
C ILE A 262 -8.70 -16.64 -14.00
N GLY A 263 -9.75 -16.75 -14.81
CA GLY A 263 -9.82 -16.14 -16.15
C GLY A 263 -9.61 -14.62 -16.13
N GLU A 264 -10.25 -13.90 -15.20
CA GLU A 264 -10.05 -12.45 -15.03
C GLU A 264 -8.64 -12.11 -14.54
N ILE A 265 -8.10 -12.87 -13.59
CA ILE A 265 -6.70 -12.74 -13.14
C ILE A 265 -5.74 -12.88 -14.32
N ASN A 266 -5.91 -13.93 -15.14
CA ASN A 266 -5.05 -14.21 -16.28
C ASN A 266 -5.07 -13.10 -17.33
N LYS A 267 -6.23 -12.46 -17.58
CA LYS A 267 -6.31 -11.30 -18.49
C LYS A 267 -5.42 -10.15 -18.01
N ILE A 268 -5.47 -9.83 -16.71
CA ILE A 268 -4.63 -8.78 -16.12
C ILE A 268 -3.15 -9.20 -16.20
N CYS A 269 -2.81 -10.44 -15.85
CA CYS A 269 -1.45 -10.96 -15.96
C CYS A 269 -0.89 -10.80 -17.37
N SER A 270 -1.65 -11.17 -18.41
CA SER A 270 -1.23 -11.01 -19.80
C SER A 270 -0.91 -9.56 -20.16
N THR A 271 -1.79 -8.62 -19.80
CA THR A 271 -1.54 -7.18 -20.04
C THR A 271 -0.28 -6.68 -19.33
N LEU A 272 -0.05 -7.11 -18.08
CA LEU A 272 1.14 -6.71 -17.33
C LEU A 272 2.42 -7.32 -17.91
N LEU A 273 2.38 -8.58 -18.34
CA LEU A 273 3.51 -9.22 -19.02
C LEU A 273 3.87 -8.47 -20.31
N ASP A 274 2.88 -8.09 -21.11
CA ASP A 274 3.11 -7.32 -22.35
C ASP A 274 3.77 -5.96 -22.05
N GLU A 275 3.31 -5.23 -21.03
CA GLU A 275 3.90 -3.95 -20.61
C GLU A 275 5.35 -4.11 -20.11
N ILE A 276 5.63 -5.13 -19.31
CA ILE A 276 6.99 -5.42 -18.80
C ILE A 276 7.92 -5.79 -19.97
N LEU A 277 7.45 -6.62 -20.90
CA LEU A 277 8.24 -7.03 -22.08
C LEU A 277 8.48 -5.85 -23.04
N ALA A 278 7.50 -4.96 -23.20
CA ALA A 278 7.66 -3.73 -23.97
C ALA A 278 8.74 -2.81 -23.34
N HIS A 279 8.73 -2.66 -22.01
CA HIS A 279 9.76 -1.90 -21.31
C HIS A 279 11.15 -2.57 -21.42
N MET A 280 11.21 -3.89 -21.29
CA MET A 280 12.44 -4.67 -21.45
C MET A 280 13.04 -4.53 -22.86
N LYS A 281 12.19 -4.49 -23.90
CA LYS A 281 12.61 -4.19 -25.27
C LYS A 281 13.17 -2.76 -25.38
N PHE A 282 12.47 -1.78 -24.82
CA PHE A 282 12.93 -0.39 -24.78
C PHE A 282 14.30 -0.24 -24.11
N LEU A 283 14.55 -0.94 -23.00
CA LEU A 283 15.85 -0.95 -22.33
C LEU A 283 16.96 -1.55 -23.21
N GLY A 284 16.64 -2.59 -23.99
CA GLY A 284 17.56 -3.18 -24.97
C GLY A 284 17.90 -2.22 -26.11
N ASP A 285 16.89 -1.57 -26.69
CA ASP A 285 17.05 -0.61 -27.78
C ASP A 285 17.87 0.62 -27.35
N ARG A 286 17.81 0.99 -26.06
CA ARG A 286 18.60 2.08 -25.46
C ARG A 286 20.01 1.66 -25.03
N GLY A 287 20.38 0.38 -25.15
CA GLY A 287 21.67 -0.14 -24.71
C GLY A 287 21.84 -0.23 -23.18
N THR A 288 20.76 -0.10 -22.41
CA THR A 288 20.77 -0.24 -20.94
C THR A 288 20.71 -1.71 -20.52
N PHE A 289 21.67 -2.51 -20.99
CA PHE A 289 21.67 -3.97 -20.89
C PHE A 289 21.72 -4.50 -19.45
N GLN A 290 22.32 -3.76 -18.52
CA GLN A 290 22.33 -4.13 -17.10
C GLN A 290 20.92 -4.18 -16.49
N LYS A 291 20.12 -3.14 -16.73
CA LYS A 291 18.73 -3.07 -16.26
C LYS A 291 17.86 -4.11 -16.96
N GLN A 292 18.05 -4.27 -18.27
CA GLN A 292 17.35 -5.29 -19.04
C GLN A 292 17.62 -6.71 -18.50
N SER A 293 18.88 -7.02 -18.19
CA SER A 293 19.29 -8.31 -17.64
C SER A 293 18.67 -8.55 -16.26
N CYS A 294 18.69 -7.54 -15.38
CA CYS A 294 18.07 -7.61 -14.06
C CYS A 294 16.56 -7.87 -14.16
N LEU A 295 15.85 -7.07 -14.96
CA LEU A 295 14.41 -7.20 -15.14
C LEU A 295 14.01 -8.55 -15.77
N ALA A 296 14.80 -9.04 -16.73
CA ALA A 296 14.57 -10.35 -17.34
C ALA A 296 14.70 -11.48 -16.31
N LEU A 297 15.71 -11.42 -15.45
CA LEU A 297 15.93 -12.41 -14.41
C LEU A 297 14.89 -12.33 -13.28
N GLU A 298 14.48 -11.13 -12.89
CA GLU A 298 13.40 -10.94 -11.93
C GLU A 298 12.09 -11.53 -12.46
N LEU A 299 11.66 -11.14 -13.67
CA LEU A 299 10.45 -11.67 -14.29
C LEU A 299 10.48 -13.20 -14.39
N LEU A 300 11.64 -13.77 -14.75
CA LEU A 300 11.81 -15.22 -14.77
C LEU A 300 11.59 -15.84 -13.38
N CYS A 301 12.13 -15.25 -12.31
CA CYS A 301 11.92 -15.75 -10.96
C CYS A 301 10.43 -15.76 -10.59
N HIS A 302 9.66 -14.74 -10.97
CA HIS A 302 8.21 -14.70 -10.75
C HIS A 302 7.48 -15.80 -11.54
N ILE A 303 7.80 -15.96 -12.82
CA ILE A 303 7.20 -16.99 -13.68
C ILE A 303 7.48 -18.40 -13.14
N VAL A 304 8.72 -18.67 -12.73
CA VAL A 304 9.10 -19.99 -12.20
C VAL A 304 8.50 -20.24 -10.82
N ALA A 305 8.30 -19.20 -10.00
CA ALA A 305 7.70 -19.34 -8.68
C ALA A 305 6.19 -19.59 -8.75
N HIS A 306 5.49 -18.85 -9.61
CA HIS A 306 4.03 -18.68 -9.57
C HIS A 306 3.32 -19.08 -10.86
N GLY A 307 4.02 -19.13 -11.99
CA GLY A 307 3.45 -19.41 -13.30
C GLY A 307 3.18 -20.89 -13.55
N ASP A 308 2.19 -21.15 -14.40
CA ASP A 308 1.91 -22.47 -14.92
C ASP A 308 2.76 -22.77 -16.15
N LEU A 309 3.89 -23.45 -15.93
CA LEU A 309 4.81 -23.86 -17.00
C LEU A 309 4.29 -25.01 -17.87
N SER A 310 3.10 -25.56 -17.59
CA SER A 310 2.44 -26.48 -18.53
C SER A 310 1.93 -25.75 -19.77
N ASN A 311 1.76 -24.42 -19.68
CA ASN A 311 1.46 -23.59 -20.83
C ASN A 311 2.72 -23.32 -21.66
N ASP A 312 2.71 -23.78 -22.92
CA ASP A 312 3.84 -23.66 -23.85
C ASP A 312 4.31 -22.21 -24.03
N SER A 313 3.39 -21.23 -24.05
CA SER A 313 3.77 -19.83 -24.24
C SER A 313 4.59 -19.30 -23.06
N LEU A 314 4.18 -19.65 -21.83
CA LEU A 314 4.84 -19.23 -20.60
C LEU A 314 6.16 -19.99 -20.40
N PHE A 315 6.18 -21.27 -20.75
CA PHE A 315 7.41 -22.08 -20.79
C PHE A 315 8.45 -21.46 -21.72
N ASN A 316 8.06 -21.15 -22.95
CA ASN A 316 8.95 -20.53 -23.94
C ASN A 316 9.41 -19.14 -23.50
N LEU A 317 8.53 -18.36 -22.85
CA LEU A 317 8.90 -17.08 -22.28
C LEU A 317 9.96 -17.26 -21.18
N ALA A 318 9.75 -18.16 -20.23
CA ALA A 318 10.70 -18.45 -19.16
C ALA A 318 12.07 -18.87 -19.73
N TYR A 319 12.08 -19.76 -20.72
CA TYR A 319 13.30 -20.15 -21.43
C TYR A 319 13.99 -18.93 -22.05
N ASN A 320 13.28 -18.11 -22.83
CA ASN A 320 13.85 -16.94 -23.50
C ASN A 320 14.39 -15.88 -22.51
N LEU A 321 13.71 -15.66 -21.39
CA LEU A 321 14.13 -14.71 -20.35
C LEU A 321 15.46 -15.12 -19.72
N TRP A 322 15.71 -16.43 -19.53
CA TRP A 322 17.00 -16.90 -19.05
C TRP A 322 18.15 -16.50 -19.99
N PHE A 323 18.00 -16.72 -21.30
CA PHE A 323 19.02 -16.34 -22.27
C PHE A 323 19.19 -14.83 -22.36
N LEU A 324 18.09 -14.07 -22.34
CA LEU A 324 18.13 -12.62 -22.38
C LEU A 324 18.88 -12.04 -21.18
N ALA A 325 18.65 -12.59 -19.98
CA ALA A 325 19.37 -12.20 -18.77
C ALA A 325 20.88 -12.40 -18.94
N HIS A 326 21.32 -13.48 -19.58
CA HIS A 326 22.74 -13.80 -19.75
C HIS A 326 23.41 -13.16 -20.97
N ARG A 327 22.64 -12.70 -21.97
CA ARG A 327 23.12 -12.30 -23.31
C ARG A 327 24.26 -11.29 -23.31
N HIS A 328 24.24 -10.34 -22.39
CA HIS A 328 25.19 -9.22 -22.33
C HIS A 328 26.15 -9.29 -21.14
N GLY A 329 26.20 -10.40 -20.40
CA GLY A 329 27.15 -10.60 -19.28
C GLY A 329 26.87 -9.76 -18.03
N HIS A 330 25.76 -9.01 -17.96
CA HIS A 330 25.39 -8.18 -16.81
C HIS A 330 24.51 -8.89 -15.77
N VAL A 331 24.38 -10.22 -15.85
CA VAL A 331 23.49 -11.00 -14.99
C VAL A 331 23.98 -10.99 -13.54
N ASP A 332 23.04 -10.85 -12.60
CA ASP A 332 23.32 -11.11 -11.19
C ASP A 332 23.52 -12.63 -11.00
N GLN A 333 24.78 -13.03 -10.86
CA GLN A 333 25.19 -14.43 -10.72
C GLN A 333 24.58 -15.10 -9.49
N LYS A 334 24.38 -14.36 -8.39
CA LYS A 334 23.80 -14.90 -7.16
C LYS A 334 22.32 -15.17 -7.34
N LEU A 335 21.59 -14.21 -7.92
CA LEU A 335 20.17 -14.38 -8.22
C LEU A 335 19.94 -15.48 -9.26
N ALA A 336 20.78 -15.56 -10.30
CA ALA A 336 20.69 -16.59 -11.33
C ALA A 336 20.96 -17.99 -10.77
N ALA A 337 21.98 -18.15 -9.92
CA ALA A 337 22.26 -19.40 -9.23
C ALA A 337 21.10 -19.84 -8.33
N ASN A 338 20.51 -18.91 -7.57
CA ASN A 338 19.33 -19.19 -6.75
C ASN A 338 18.13 -19.61 -7.60
N CYS A 339 17.84 -18.89 -8.69
CA CYS A 339 16.78 -19.22 -9.63
C CYS A 339 16.96 -20.64 -10.20
N LEU A 340 18.16 -20.97 -10.67
CA LEU A 340 18.46 -22.31 -11.18
C LEU A 340 18.34 -23.39 -10.11
N SER A 341 18.79 -23.11 -8.88
CA SER A 341 18.63 -24.04 -7.76
C SER A 341 17.16 -24.33 -7.49
N TYR A 342 16.30 -23.31 -7.56
CA TYR A 342 14.87 -23.44 -7.37
C TYR A 342 14.21 -24.25 -8.50
N ILE A 343 14.60 -23.99 -9.76
CA ILE A 343 14.14 -24.79 -10.92
C ILE A 343 14.51 -26.26 -10.73
N LYS A 344 15.75 -26.55 -10.32
CA LYS A 344 16.22 -27.93 -10.07
C LYS A 344 15.45 -28.61 -8.92
N VAL A 345 15.17 -27.87 -7.84
CA VAL A 345 14.36 -28.40 -6.73
C VAL A 345 12.95 -28.74 -7.20
N ARG A 346 12.31 -27.88 -8.01
CA ARG A 346 10.98 -28.17 -8.59
C ARG A 346 11.02 -29.28 -9.65
N ALA A 347 12.12 -29.43 -10.38
CA ALA A 347 12.28 -30.48 -11.39
C ALA A 347 12.22 -31.90 -10.80
N TYR A 348 12.55 -32.10 -9.51
CA TYR A 348 12.36 -33.39 -8.84
C TYR A 348 10.89 -33.83 -8.78
N LYS A 349 9.94 -32.89 -8.86
CA LYS A 349 8.50 -33.19 -8.92
C LYS A 349 8.05 -33.61 -10.33
N GLY A 350 8.94 -33.58 -11.33
CA GLY A 350 8.69 -33.95 -12.72
C GLY A 350 8.01 -32.86 -13.56
N GLY A 351 7.70 -33.18 -14.82
CA GLY A 351 6.94 -32.33 -15.73
C GLY A 351 7.75 -31.15 -16.32
N PRO A 352 7.11 -29.99 -16.58
CA PRO A 352 7.73 -28.90 -17.35
C PRO A 352 8.98 -28.30 -16.68
N TYR A 353 9.08 -28.37 -15.34
CA TYR A 353 10.28 -27.91 -14.63
C TYR A 353 11.52 -28.77 -14.93
N GLN A 354 11.33 -30.06 -15.20
CA GLN A 354 12.44 -30.95 -15.59
C GLN A 354 12.96 -30.61 -16.98
N GLU A 355 12.06 -30.33 -17.92
CA GLU A 355 12.44 -29.89 -19.27
C GLU A 355 13.15 -28.54 -19.23
N LEU A 356 12.64 -27.59 -18.44
CA LEU A 356 13.27 -26.28 -18.25
C LEU A 356 14.67 -26.43 -17.63
N ALA A 357 14.82 -27.26 -16.59
CA ALA A 357 16.11 -27.51 -15.94
C ALA A 357 17.18 -28.08 -16.89
N ASN A 358 16.78 -28.92 -17.85
CA ASN A 358 17.69 -29.50 -18.84
C ASN A 358 18.14 -28.47 -19.89
N LYS A 359 17.23 -27.57 -20.26
CA LYS A 359 17.44 -26.51 -21.25
C LYS A 359 18.20 -25.30 -20.69
N VAL A 360 18.06 -25.05 -19.39
CA VAL A 360 18.64 -23.90 -18.69
C VAL A 360 19.93 -24.32 -18.00
N GLN A 361 21.08 -23.99 -18.60
CA GLN A 361 22.39 -24.16 -17.99
C GLN A 361 23.00 -22.78 -17.70
N VAL A 362 23.79 -22.68 -16.62
CA VAL A 362 24.62 -21.48 -16.40
C VAL A 362 25.62 -21.46 -17.55
N PRO A 363 25.65 -20.41 -18.40
CA PRO A 363 26.67 -20.30 -19.42
C PRO A 363 28.02 -20.29 -18.72
N THR A 364 28.88 -21.26 -19.04
CA THR A 364 30.29 -21.24 -18.64
C THR A 364 30.85 -19.91 -19.13
N GLN A 365 31.31 -19.06 -18.20
CA GLN A 365 31.96 -17.80 -18.55
C GLN A 365 33.06 -18.09 -19.58
N VAL A 366 32.98 -17.44 -20.75
CA VAL A 366 34.12 -17.32 -21.68
C VAL A 366 34.86 -16.05 -21.34
#